data_AF-A0A531KIF7-F1
#
_entry.id   AF-A0A531KIF7-F1
#
_cell.length_a   1.000
_cell.length_b   1.000
_cell.length_c   1.000
_cell.angle_alpha   90.00
_cell.angle_beta   90.00
_cell.angle_gamma   90.00
#
_symmetry.space_group_name_H-M   'P 1'
#
loop_
_entity.id
_entity.type
_entity.pdbx_description
1 polymer ?
#
loop_
_entity_poly.entity_id
_entity_poly.type
_entity_poly.pdbx_seq_one_letter_code
_entity_poly.pdbx_strand_id
1 'polypeptide(L)'
;ADAARVAAASPENDAAATAQASRILIASAAAGEVSADDKTYLSQLVAARTGLSEPDARARVDAVLARVEEAKVQAQQAADTARKAGATFALLGALSLVVGAFIASAAAALGGRQRDDEEEIFLTNR
;
A
#
# COMPACT_ATOMS: atom_id res chain seq x y z
N ALA A 1 39.82 22.09 -25.35
CA ALA A 1 38.36 22.17 -25.17
C ALA A 1 37.73 20.85 -24.68
N ASP A 2 38.48 19.97 -24.00
CA ASP A 2 38.02 18.61 -23.68
C ASP A 2 37.73 18.37 -22.19
N ALA A 3 38.30 19.20 -21.30
CA ALA A 3 38.10 19.08 -19.85
C ALA A 3 36.64 19.32 -19.41
N ALA A 4 35.87 20.12 -20.15
CA ALA A 4 34.47 20.42 -19.84
C ALA A 4 33.52 19.25 -20.12
N ARG A 5 33.81 18.39 -21.12
CA ARG A 5 33.04 17.16 -21.37
C ARG A 5 33.35 16.07 -20.36
N VAL A 6 34.62 15.95 -19.96
CA VAL A 6 35.05 15.00 -18.92
C VAL A 6 34.43 15.36 -17.57
N ALA A 7 34.27 16.65 -17.26
CA ALA A 7 33.54 17.12 -16.07
C ALA A 7 32.03 16.80 -16.15
N ALA A 8 31.39 16.96 -17.32
CA ALA A 8 29.97 16.64 -17.50
C ALA A 8 29.68 15.12 -17.41
N ALA A 9 30.63 14.26 -17.77
CA ALA A 9 30.54 12.80 -17.69
C ALA A 9 31.34 12.21 -16.52
N SER A 10 31.53 12.99 -15.44
CA SER A 10 32.18 12.48 -14.23
C SER A 10 31.22 11.58 -13.44
N PRO A 11 31.66 10.41 -12.95
CA PRO A 11 30.79 9.46 -12.23
C PRO A 11 30.14 10.06 -10.97
N GLU A 12 30.76 11.09 -10.38
CA GLU A 12 30.22 11.88 -9.27
C GLU A 12 28.98 12.71 -9.68
N ASN A 13 29.03 13.40 -10.82
CA ASN A 13 27.91 14.16 -11.37
C ASN A 13 26.76 13.24 -11.78
N ASP A 14 27.09 12.04 -12.27
CA ASP A 14 26.12 11.02 -12.57
C ASP A 14 25.42 10.47 -11.32
N ALA A 15 26.16 10.23 -10.24
CA ALA A 15 25.58 9.82 -8.97
C ALA A 15 24.65 10.92 -8.39
N ALA A 16 25.06 12.18 -8.49
CA ALA A 16 24.27 13.33 -8.05
C ALA A 16 22.96 13.48 -8.84
N ALA A 17 23.01 13.35 -10.17
CA ALA A 17 21.83 13.43 -11.03
C ALA A 17 20.84 12.27 -10.78
N THR A 18 21.35 11.05 -10.60
CA THR A 18 20.51 9.90 -10.20
C THR A 18 19.88 10.12 -8.82
N ALA A 19 20.62 10.69 -7.86
CA ALA A 19 20.10 11.01 -6.53
C ALA A 19 19.07 12.14 -6.53
N GLN A 20 19.10 13.04 -7.52
CA GLN A 20 18.08 14.06 -7.71
C GLN A 20 16.81 13.44 -8.34
N ALA A 21 16.98 12.64 -9.40
CA ALA A 21 15.86 11.92 -10.02
C ALA A 21 15.14 11.00 -9.02
N SER A 22 15.88 10.30 -8.15
CA SER A 22 15.28 9.46 -7.12
C SER A 22 14.49 10.28 -6.10
N ARG A 23 15.00 11.44 -5.66
CA ARG A 23 14.27 12.36 -4.79
C ARG A 23 13.00 12.89 -5.42
N ILE A 24 13.05 13.28 -6.69
CA ILE A 24 11.89 13.72 -7.46
C ILE A 24 10.83 12.61 -7.50
N LEU A 25 11.23 11.38 -7.81
CA LEU A 25 10.30 10.24 -7.87
C LEU A 25 9.69 9.92 -6.50
N ILE A 26 10.47 10.00 -5.42
CA ILE A 26 9.97 9.80 -4.05
C ILE A 26 8.99 10.92 -3.67
N ALA A 27 9.32 12.18 -3.95
CA ALA A 27 8.46 13.32 -3.68
C ALA A 27 7.16 13.24 -4.50
N SER A 28 7.26 12.85 -5.77
CA SER A 28 6.12 12.65 -6.67
C SER A 28 5.24 11.49 -6.22
N ALA A 29 5.83 10.41 -5.68
CA ALA A 29 5.06 9.30 -5.11
C ALA A 29 4.26 9.74 -3.87
N ALA A 30 4.82 10.63 -3.04
CA ALA A 30 4.11 11.22 -1.91
C ALA A 30 3.01 12.21 -2.32
N ALA A 31 3.27 13.01 -3.36
CA ALA A 31 2.29 13.95 -3.93
C ALA A 31 1.20 13.25 -4.76
N GLY A 32 1.48 12.07 -5.29
CA GLY A 32 0.59 11.29 -6.15
C GLY A 32 0.66 11.62 -7.64
N GLU A 33 1.50 12.60 -8.02
CA GLU A 33 1.72 13.05 -9.39
C GLU A 33 3.15 13.60 -9.57
N VAL A 34 3.66 13.57 -10.81
CA VAL A 34 4.94 14.18 -11.19
C VAL A 34 4.66 15.55 -11.81
N SER A 35 5.30 16.60 -11.29
CA SER A 35 5.10 17.95 -11.82
C SER A 35 5.60 18.09 -13.27
N ALA A 36 5.09 19.07 -14.02
CA ALA A 36 5.52 19.31 -15.40
C ALA A 36 7.01 19.68 -15.49
N ASP A 37 7.52 20.40 -14.49
CA ASP A 37 8.92 20.80 -14.39
C ASP A 37 9.82 19.58 -14.13
N ASP A 38 9.42 18.70 -13.21
CA ASP A 38 10.13 17.45 -12.91
C ASP A 38 10.15 16.51 -14.11
N LYS A 39 9.02 16.40 -14.81
CA LYS A 39 8.90 15.60 -16.04
C LYS A 39 9.85 16.12 -17.13
N THR A 40 9.98 17.44 -17.25
CA THR A 40 10.91 18.09 -18.18
C THR A 40 12.36 17.79 -17.79
N TYR A 41 12.71 17.96 -16.52
CA TYR A 41 14.04 17.61 -15.99
C TYR A 41 14.40 16.13 -16.25
N LEU A 42 13.48 15.21 -15.97
CA LEU A 42 13.69 13.78 -16.21
C LEU A 42 13.89 13.47 -17.70
N SER A 43 13.13 14.11 -18.60
CA SER A 43 13.31 13.93 -20.04
C SER A 43 14.66 14.42 -20.55
N GLN A 44 15.13 15.58 -20.05
CA GLN A 44 16.45 16.12 -20.39
C GLN A 44 17.57 15.22 -19.85
N LEU A 45 17.42 14.70 -18.63
CA LEU A 45 18.36 13.77 -18.05
C LEU A 45 18.44 12.45 -18.85
N VAL A 46 17.29 11.92 -19.29
CA VAL A 46 17.25 10.72 -20.15
C VAL A 46 17.91 10.99 -21.50
N ALA A 47 17.65 12.13 -22.14
CA ALA A 47 18.27 12.51 -23.41
C ALA A 47 19.80 12.59 -23.25
N ALA A 48 20.28 13.28 -22.21
CA ALA A 48 21.71 13.45 -21.93
C ALA A 48 22.43 12.11 -21.65
N ARG A 49 21.76 11.16 -20.98
CA ARG A 49 22.32 9.85 -20.60
C ARG A 49 22.28 8.81 -21.71
N THR A 50 21.23 8.83 -22.53
CA THR A 50 21.00 7.78 -23.55
C THR A 50 21.40 8.20 -24.95
N GLY A 51 21.65 9.50 -25.18
CA GLY A 51 21.89 10.07 -26.51
C GLY A 51 20.64 10.09 -27.38
N LEU A 52 19.45 9.86 -26.80
CA LEU A 52 18.18 9.96 -27.51
C LEU A 52 17.84 11.40 -27.85
N SER A 53 17.03 11.59 -28.89
CA SER A 53 16.43 12.87 -29.20
C SER A 53 15.50 13.31 -28.06
N GLU A 54 15.35 14.60 -27.84
CA GLU A 54 14.45 15.17 -26.83
C GLU A 54 12.99 14.63 -26.94
N PRO A 55 12.36 14.53 -28.13
CA PRO A 55 11.03 13.95 -28.24
C PRO A 55 10.98 12.45 -27.87
N ASP A 56 12.01 11.67 -28.22
CA ASP A 56 12.07 10.24 -27.86
C ASP A 56 12.28 10.03 -26.36
N ALA A 57 13.13 10.86 -25.75
CA ALA A 57 13.36 10.83 -24.31
C ALA A 57 12.09 11.19 -23.54
N ARG A 58 11.34 12.21 -24.00
CA ARG A 58 10.04 12.57 -23.46
C ARG A 58 9.04 11.42 -23.60
N ALA A 59 8.91 10.84 -24.80
CA ALA A 59 8.02 9.70 -25.03
C ALA A 59 8.32 8.51 -24.08
N ARG A 60 9.59 8.25 -23.78
CA ARG A 60 9.99 7.23 -22.80
C ARG A 60 9.55 7.56 -21.38
N VAL A 61 9.78 8.79 -20.92
CA VAL A 61 9.34 9.23 -19.59
C VAL A 61 7.82 9.13 -19.48
N ASP A 62 7.10 9.61 -20.50
CA ASP A 62 5.63 9.58 -20.56
C ASP A 62 5.09 8.14 -20.50
N ALA A 63 5.69 7.23 -21.27
CA ALA A 63 5.30 5.82 -21.26
C ALA A 63 5.54 5.15 -19.89
N VAL A 64 6.62 5.49 -19.20
CA VAL A 64 6.90 4.98 -17.84
C VAL A 64 5.88 5.54 -16.85
N LEU A 65 5.60 6.84 -16.89
CA LEU A 65 4.62 7.47 -16.00
C LEU A 65 3.21 6.91 -16.23
N ALA A 66 2.83 6.64 -17.47
CA ALA A 66 1.53 6.02 -17.79
C ALA A 66 1.40 4.62 -17.17
N ARG A 67 2.46 3.79 -17.25
CA ARG A 67 2.47 2.46 -16.62
C ARG A 67 2.39 2.52 -15.11
N VAL A 68 3.03 3.52 -14.49
CA VAL A 68 2.95 3.74 -13.04
C VAL A 68 1.52 4.09 -12.62
N GLU A 69 0.84 4.97 -13.37
CA GLU A 69 -0.54 5.32 -13.06
C GLU A 69 -1.49 4.12 -13.24
N GLU A 70 -1.29 3.32 -14.28
CA GLU A 70 -2.05 2.08 -14.48
C GLU A 70 -1.85 1.09 -13.31
N ALA A 71 -0.60 0.90 -12.86
CA ALA A 71 -0.30 0.05 -11.72
C ALA A 71 -0.92 0.58 -10.41
N LYS A 72 -0.92 1.90 -10.21
CA LYS A 72 -1.56 2.56 -9.08
C LYS A 72 -3.08 2.34 -9.08
N VAL A 73 -3.74 2.52 -10.22
CA VAL A 73 -5.18 2.27 -10.36
C VAL A 73 -5.51 0.81 -10.05
N GLN A 74 -4.76 -0.14 -10.60
CA GLN A 74 -4.95 -1.56 -10.29
C GLN A 74 -4.76 -1.87 -8.81
N ALA A 75 -3.72 -1.31 -8.18
CA ALA A 75 -3.46 -1.48 -6.76
C ALA A 75 -4.59 -0.89 -5.89
N GLN A 76 -5.10 0.29 -6.24
CA GLN A 76 -6.25 0.91 -5.56
C GLN A 76 -7.50 0.05 -5.67
N GLN A 77 -7.81 -0.48 -6.86
CA GLN A 77 -8.96 -1.36 -7.06
C GLN A 77 -8.86 -2.65 -6.23
N ALA A 78 -7.67 -3.25 -6.15
CA ALA A 78 -7.42 -4.43 -5.33
C ALA A 78 -7.61 -4.11 -3.83
N ALA A 79 -7.07 -2.97 -3.37
CA ALA A 79 -7.21 -2.53 -1.99
C ALA A 79 -8.68 -2.24 -1.62
N ASP A 80 -9.43 -1.57 -2.49
CA ASP A 80 -10.85 -1.29 -2.29
C ASP A 80 -11.68 -2.57 -2.22
N THR A 81 -11.37 -3.54 -3.08
CA THR A 81 -12.01 -4.85 -3.08
C THR A 81 -11.74 -5.58 -1.76
N ALA A 82 -10.48 -5.62 -1.32
CA ALA A 82 -10.09 -6.23 -0.05
C ALA A 82 -10.76 -5.54 1.14
N ARG A 83 -10.84 -4.20 1.13
CA ARG A 83 -11.50 -3.42 2.19
C ARG A 83 -12.99 -3.72 2.27
N LYS A 84 -13.68 -3.80 1.13
CA LYS A 84 -15.11 -4.17 1.06
C LYS A 84 -15.34 -5.59 1.55
N ALA A 85 -14.53 -6.55 1.11
CA ALA A 85 -14.62 -7.94 1.55
C ALA A 85 -14.36 -8.07 3.05
N GLY A 86 -13.32 -7.41 3.56
CA GLY A 86 -12.96 -7.39 4.97
C GLY A 86 -14.04 -6.76 5.85
N ALA A 87 -14.66 -5.66 5.41
CA ALA A 87 -15.78 -5.04 6.12
C ALA A 87 -16.99 -5.98 6.22
N THR A 88 -17.36 -6.64 5.12
CA THR A 88 -18.45 -7.63 5.11
C THR A 88 -18.13 -8.81 6.02
N PHE A 89 -16.91 -9.35 5.93
CA PHE A 89 -16.47 -10.45 6.78
C PHE A 89 -16.50 -10.08 8.27
N ALA A 90 -15.98 -8.91 8.63
CA ALA A 90 -15.98 -8.42 10.01
C ALA A 90 -17.41 -8.24 10.54
N LEU A 91 -18.33 -7.72 9.71
CA LEU A 91 -19.73 -7.55 10.10
C LEU A 91 -20.44 -8.89 10.33
N LEU A 92 -20.25 -9.86 9.42
CA LEU A 92 -20.78 -11.21 9.59
C LEU A 92 -20.15 -11.94 10.78
N GLY A 93 -18.85 -11.79 10.98
CA GLY A 93 -18.13 -12.33 12.12
C GLY A 93 -18.63 -11.77 13.45
N ALA A 94 -18.80 -10.44 13.54
CA ALA A 94 -19.36 -9.78 14.72
C ALA A 94 -20.79 -10.27 15.01
N LEU A 95 -21.65 -10.36 13.99
CA LEU A 95 -23.01 -10.88 14.15
C LEU A 95 -23.00 -12.33 14.67
N SER A 96 -22.13 -13.17 14.11
CA SER A 96 -21.98 -14.57 14.53
C SER A 96 -21.52 -14.68 15.99
N LEU A 97 -20.59 -13.83 16.41
CA LEU A 97 -20.13 -13.75 17.80
C LEU A 97 -21.23 -13.32 18.75
N VAL A 98 -22.06 -12.34 18.39
CA VAL A 98 -23.18 -11.91 19.24
C VAL A 98 -24.17 -13.06 19.47
N VAL A 99 -24.49 -13.81 18.43
CA VAL A 99 -25.38 -14.98 18.53
C VAL A 99 -24.75 -16.08 19.39
N GLY A 100 -23.48 -16.40 19.15
CA GLY A 100 -22.76 -17.41 19.93
C GLY A 100 -22.62 -17.02 21.41
N ALA A 101 -22.30 -15.76 21.69
CA ALA A 101 -22.19 -15.23 23.05
C ALA A 101 -23.53 -15.30 23.80
N PHE A 102 -24.65 -15.03 23.11
CA PHE A 102 -25.98 -15.15 23.69
C PHE A 102 -26.30 -16.61 24.08
N ILE A 103 -26.09 -17.56 23.15
CA ILE A 103 -26.34 -18.99 23.42
C ILE A 103 -25.43 -19.49 24.55
N ALA A 104 -24.14 -19.11 24.54
CA ALA A 104 -23.19 -19.48 25.59
C ALA A 104 -23.61 -18.93 26.95
N SER A 105 -24.10 -17.69 27.02
CA SER A 105 -24.61 -17.08 28.25
C SER A 105 -25.86 -17.81 28.78
N ALA A 106 -26.82 -18.13 27.91
CA ALA A 106 -28.01 -18.89 28.30
C ALA A 106 -27.67 -20.30 28.80
N ALA A 107 -26.78 -21.00 28.09
CA ALA A 107 -26.30 -22.32 28.49
C ALA A 107 -25.54 -22.28 29.81
N ALA A 108 -24.72 -21.25 30.06
CA ALA A 108 -24.03 -21.07 31.33
C ALA A 108 -25.01 -20.82 32.48
N ALA A 109 -26.05 -20.01 32.27
CA ALA A 109 -27.07 -19.76 33.29
C ALA A 109 -27.86 -21.04 33.63
N LEU A 110 -28.27 -21.83 32.62
CA LEU A 110 -29.02 -23.07 32.84
C LEU A 110 -28.13 -24.19 33.40
N GLY A 111 -26.90 -24.32 32.91
CA GLY A 111 -25.96 -25.35 33.34
C GLY A 111 -25.35 -25.08 34.72
N GLY A 112 -25.21 -23.81 35.13
CA GLY A 112 -24.81 -23.45 36.49
C GLY A 112 -25.83 -23.92 37.52
N ARG A 113 -27.12 -23.63 37.29
CA ARG A 113 -28.20 -24.00 38.21
C ARG A 113 -28.32 -25.50 38.46
N GLN A 114 -28.18 -26.33 37.43
CA GLN A 114 -28.19 -27.79 37.61
C GLN A 114 -27.04 -28.27 38.49
N ARG A 115 -25.86 -27.66 38.36
CA ARG A 115 -24.70 -28.01 39.17
C ARG A 115 -24.90 -27.60 40.63
N ASP A 116 -25.50 -26.43 40.84
CA ASP A 116 -25.82 -25.89 42.17
C ASP A 116 -26.88 -26.77 42.87
N ASP A 117 -27.95 -27.15 42.16
CA ASP A 117 -29.02 -28.02 42.70
C ASP A 117 -28.49 -29.42 43.08
N GLU A 118 -27.57 -29.97 42.28
CA GLU A 118 -26.96 -31.29 42.53
C GLU A 118 -26.00 -31.27 43.74
N GLU A 119 -25.29 -30.15 43.96
CA GLU A 119 -24.47 -29.91 45.15
C GLU A 119 -25.33 -29.79 46.42
N GLU A 120 -26.45 -29.05 46.37
CA GLU A 120 -27.38 -28.90 47.50
C GLU A 120 -28.01 -30.24 47.94
N ILE A 121 -28.43 -31.07 46.97
CA ILE A 121 -28.99 -32.40 47.25
C ILE A 121 -27.92 -33.30 47.90
N PHE A 122 -26.68 -33.28 47.38
CA PHE A 122 -25.59 -34.08 47.95
C PHE A 122 -25.25 -33.68 49.39
N LEU A 123 -25.22 -32.39 49.70
CA LEU A 123 -24.98 -31.87 51.05
C LEU A 123 -26.12 -32.19 52.01
N THR A 124 -27.37 -32.14 51.53
CA THR A 124 -28.56 -32.47 52.34
C THR A 124 -28.65 -33.97 52.67
N ASN A 125 -28.08 -34.83 51.82
CA ASN A 125 -28.17 -36.29 51.95
C ASN A 125 -26.96 -36.90 52.71
N ARG A 126 -26.09 -36.08 53.29
CA ARG A 126 -24.90 -36.47 54.07
C ARG A 126 -25.11 -36.18 55.56
#